data_AF-A0A651I3L2-F1
#
_entry.id   AF-A0A651I3L2-F1
#
_cell.length_a   1.000
_cell.length_b   1.000
_cell.length_c   1.000
_cell.angle_alpha   90.00
_cell.angle_beta   90.00
_cell.angle_gamma   90.00
#
_symmetry.space_group_name_H-M   'P 1'
#
loop_
_entity.id
_entity.type
_entity.pdbx_description
1 polymer ?
#
loop_
_entity_poly.entity_id
_entity_poly.type
_entity_poly.pdbx_seq_one_letter_code
_entity_poly.pdbx_strand_id
1 'polypeptide(L)'
;MGMRLLLVLMIFGLLLATLSSCLSVKPSSSKGAGKDYEVFYLGDHRDQFFIKPIAFQAEGAALLLDITFRHPSGGDSAIVNFTLNTEVQQARVRSFELKNELANYKSSTEPEVLFTTQSDNGEFQARYSLSIPSDQIETMLEEKNWKVVVLFHSAKKEFVPTRKAQRTINRLVDQLGSEINSTPVHFFTD
;
A
#
# COMPACT_ATOMS: atom_id res chain seq x y z
N MET A 1 -9.74 38.59 -45.32
CA MET A 1 -8.93 37.93 -44.28
C MET A 1 -7.56 37.64 -44.87
N GLY A 2 -6.49 38.24 -44.35
CA GLY A 2 -5.16 38.14 -44.98
C GLY A 2 -4.59 36.72 -44.89
N MET A 3 -3.89 36.27 -45.95
CA MET A 3 -3.26 34.94 -46.02
C MET A 3 -2.36 34.64 -44.81
N ARG A 4 -1.73 35.67 -44.23
CA ARG A 4 -0.94 35.57 -42.99
C ARG A 4 -1.78 35.22 -41.75
N LEU A 5 -2.99 35.75 -41.62
CA LEU A 5 -3.88 35.45 -40.49
C LEU A 5 -4.39 34.00 -40.57
N LEU A 6 -4.66 33.51 -41.77
CA LEU A 6 -5.12 32.14 -42.01
C LEU A 6 -4.02 31.11 -41.71
N LEU A 7 -2.77 31.43 -42.05
CA LEU A 7 -1.60 30.62 -41.71
C LEU A 7 -1.36 30.55 -40.20
N VAL A 8 -1.46 31.68 -39.50
CA VAL A 8 -1.31 31.73 -38.03
C VAL A 8 -2.40 30.90 -37.33
N LEU A 9 -3.64 30.96 -37.80
CA LEU A 9 -4.74 30.15 -37.26
C LEU A 9 -4.54 28.65 -37.51
N MET A 10 -4.03 28.26 -38.68
CA MET A 10 -3.67 26.85 -38.95
C MET A 10 -2.56 26.35 -38.03
N ILE A 11 -1.49 27.13 -37.86
CA ILE A 11 -0.36 26.74 -36.99
C ILE A 11 -0.82 26.64 -35.53
N PHE A 12 -1.64 27.59 -35.07
CA PHE A 12 -2.18 27.58 -33.71
C PHE A 12 -3.12 26.39 -33.47
N GLY A 13 -3.98 26.06 -34.46
CA GLY A 13 -4.83 24.88 -34.41
C GLY A 13 -4.05 23.56 -34.37
N LEU A 14 -2.95 23.47 -35.15
CA LEU A 14 -2.09 22.28 -35.15
C LEU A 14 -1.36 22.12 -33.81
N LEU A 15 -0.89 23.21 -33.20
CA LEU A 15 -0.25 23.19 -31.88
C LEU A 15 -1.20 22.71 -30.78
N LEU A 16 -2.46 23.17 -30.80
CA LEU A 16 -3.49 22.74 -29.85
C LEU A 16 -3.82 21.25 -29.99
N ALA A 17 -3.80 20.70 -31.22
CA ALA A 17 -4.04 19.27 -31.46
C ALA A 17 -2.90 18.37 -30.94
N THR A 18 -1.66 18.86 -30.89
CA THR A 18 -0.52 18.10 -30.33
C THR A 18 -0.45 18.10 -28.80
N LEU A 19 -1.14 19.04 -28.13
CA LEU A 19 -1.13 19.14 -26.66
C LEU A 19 -2.20 18.26 -25.98
N SER A 20 -3.24 17.85 -26.71
CA SER A 20 -4.30 16.98 -26.18
C SER A 20 -3.89 15.50 -26.07
N SER A 21 -2.78 15.11 -26.69
CA SER A 21 -2.29 13.71 -26.71
C SER A 21 -1.51 13.31 -25.44
N CYS A 22 -1.08 14.28 -24.61
CA CYS A 22 -0.33 14.01 -23.38
C CYS A 22 -1.19 13.98 -22.10
N LEU A 23 -2.50 14.25 -22.19
CA LEU A 23 -3.35 14.48 -21.00
C LEU A 23 -4.22 13.27 -20.60
N SER A 24 -4.00 12.08 -21.18
CA SER A 24 -4.84 10.91 -20.83
C SER A 24 -4.13 9.56 -20.86
N VAL A 25 -2.86 9.51 -20.43
CA VAL A 25 -2.27 8.23 -20.04
C VAL A 25 -2.73 7.93 -18.62
N LYS A 26 -3.89 7.28 -18.48
CA LYS A 26 -4.16 6.53 -17.25
C LYS A 26 -3.09 5.44 -17.15
N PRO A 27 -2.42 5.25 -16.00
CA PRO A 27 -1.57 4.09 -15.83
C PRO A 27 -2.43 2.86 -16.11
N SER A 28 -1.98 2.04 -17.06
CA SER A 28 -2.66 0.81 -17.46
C SER A 28 -2.54 -0.16 -16.28
N SER A 29 -3.51 -0.15 -15.36
CA SER A 29 -3.66 -1.23 -14.39
C SER A 29 -4.06 -2.47 -15.16
N SER A 30 -3.08 -3.33 -15.44
CA SER A 30 -3.30 -4.62 -16.06
C SER A 30 -4.02 -5.52 -15.04
N LYS A 31 -5.26 -5.90 -15.36
CA LYS A 31 -6.22 -6.64 -14.49
C LYS A 31 -6.85 -5.80 -13.39
N GLY A 32 -8.10 -6.14 -13.06
CA GLY A 32 -9.02 -5.34 -12.26
C GLY A 32 -8.42 -4.84 -10.95
N ALA A 33 -8.21 -3.53 -10.85
CA ALA A 33 -7.85 -2.89 -9.59
C ALA A 33 -9.13 -2.65 -8.76
N GLY A 34 -9.18 -3.25 -7.58
CA GLY A 34 -10.21 -2.93 -6.59
C GLY A 34 -10.08 -1.49 -6.09
N LYS A 35 -11.09 -1.01 -5.35
CA LYS A 35 -10.99 0.29 -4.68
C LYS A 35 -9.79 0.34 -3.72
N ASP A 36 -9.48 -0.80 -3.10
CA ASP A 36 -8.60 -0.92 -1.94
C ASP A 36 -7.20 -1.48 -2.27
N TYR A 37 -6.99 -1.95 -3.50
CA TYR A 37 -5.70 -2.46 -3.96
C TYR A 37 -5.50 -2.21 -5.46
N GLU A 38 -4.25 -2.24 -5.91
CA GLU A 38 -3.86 -2.17 -7.32
C GLU A 38 -3.05 -3.41 -7.69
N VAL A 39 -3.18 -3.85 -8.95
CA VAL A 39 -2.48 -5.01 -9.49
C VAL A 39 -1.59 -4.55 -10.64
N PHE A 40 -0.34 -4.98 -10.63
CA PHE A 40 0.66 -4.69 -11.64
C PHE A 40 1.22 -6.02 -12.18
N TYR A 41 0.98 -6.31 -13.44
CA TYR A 41 1.54 -7.50 -14.09
C TYR A 41 3.04 -7.32 -14.29
N LEU A 42 3.85 -8.24 -13.74
CA LEU A 42 5.31 -8.18 -13.84
C LEU A 42 5.88 -9.02 -14.99
N GLY A 43 5.04 -9.80 -15.70
CA GLY A 43 5.52 -10.86 -16.58
C GLY A 43 5.64 -12.21 -15.85
N ASP A 44 5.96 -13.27 -16.59
CA ASP A 44 6.24 -14.60 -16.04
C ASP A 44 5.17 -15.16 -15.09
N HIS A 45 3.88 -14.87 -15.37
CA HIS A 45 2.76 -15.26 -14.51
C HIS A 45 2.81 -14.73 -13.07
N ARG A 46 3.54 -13.63 -12.85
CA ARG A 46 3.62 -12.94 -11.55
C ARG A 46 2.90 -11.60 -11.59
N ASP A 47 2.08 -11.39 -10.57
CA ASP A 47 1.40 -10.13 -10.32
C ASP A 47 1.97 -9.49 -9.04
N GLN A 48 2.18 -8.17 -9.07
CA GLN A 48 2.49 -7.38 -7.88
C GLN A 48 1.24 -6.66 -7.41
N PHE A 49 0.91 -6.83 -6.15
CA PHE A 49 -0.23 -6.25 -5.49
C PHE A 49 0.23 -5.08 -4.62
N PHE A 50 -0.47 -3.97 -4.69
CA PHE A 50 -0.32 -2.83 -3.79
C PHE A 50 -1.62 -2.60 -3.04
N ILE A 51 -1.65 -2.96 -1.76
CA ILE A 51 -2.74 -2.64 -0.84
C ILE A 51 -2.58 -1.20 -0.41
N LYS A 52 -3.61 -0.39 -0.70
CA LYS A 52 -3.62 1.04 -0.39
C LYS A 52 -3.62 1.29 1.13
N PRO A 53 -3.16 2.47 1.58
CA PRO A 53 -3.07 2.79 2.99
C PRO A 53 -4.36 2.51 3.79
N ILE A 54 -4.24 1.65 4.80
CA ILE A 54 -5.28 1.28 5.76
C ILE A 54 -5.04 2.04 7.07
N ALA A 55 -6.06 2.72 7.58
CA ALA A 55 -5.96 3.55 8.76
C ALA A 55 -6.29 2.80 10.06
N PHE A 56 -5.32 2.72 10.96
CA PHE A 56 -5.44 2.22 12.32
C PHE A 56 -5.31 3.37 13.33
N GLN A 57 -5.83 3.17 14.53
CA GLN A 57 -5.85 4.16 15.60
C GLN A 57 -5.53 3.53 16.96
N ALA A 58 -4.87 4.30 17.80
CA ALA A 58 -4.63 4.04 19.21
C ALA A 58 -4.83 5.35 19.99
N GLU A 59 -4.76 5.32 21.32
CA GLU A 59 -4.85 6.53 22.13
C GLU A 59 -3.70 7.51 21.80
N GLY A 60 -4.06 8.73 21.39
CA GLY A 60 -3.13 9.81 21.02
C GLY A 60 -2.22 9.48 19.82
N ALA A 61 -2.58 8.51 18.98
CA ALA A 61 -1.77 8.09 17.85
C ALA A 61 -2.61 7.49 16.71
N ALA A 62 -2.20 7.76 15.47
CA ALA A 62 -2.75 7.13 14.28
C ALA A 62 -1.65 6.42 13.49
N LEU A 63 -2.02 5.38 12.75
CA LEU A 63 -1.11 4.61 11.91
C LEU A 63 -1.75 4.39 10.54
N LEU A 64 -1.03 4.70 9.47
CA LEU A 64 -1.41 4.35 8.10
C LEU A 64 -0.51 3.21 7.61
N LEU A 65 -1.07 2.09 7.18
CA LEU A 65 -0.35 0.90 6.75
C LEU A 65 -0.60 0.62 5.27
N ASP A 66 0.44 0.54 4.45
CA ASP A 66 0.35 0.06 3.06
C ASP A 66 1.29 -1.12 2.84
N ILE A 67 0.90 -1.99 1.92
CA ILE A 67 1.57 -3.28 1.70
C ILE A 67 1.77 -3.47 0.21
N THR A 68 2.99 -3.79 -0.20
CA THR A 68 3.30 -4.25 -1.55
C THR A 68 3.81 -5.68 -1.48
N PHE A 69 3.24 -6.59 -2.25
CA PHE A 69 3.70 -7.98 -2.28
C PHE A 69 3.51 -8.57 -3.68
N ARG A 70 4.13 -9.72 -3.94
CA ARG A 70 4.02 -10.43 -5.21
C ARG A 70 3.33 -11.76 -5.01
N HIS A 71 2.55 -12.17 -6.00
CA HIS A 71 1.91 -13.48 -6.04
C HIS A 71 2.08 -14.12 -7.43
N PRO A 72 2.36 -15.44 -7.52
CA PRO A 72 2.64 -16.35 -6.40
C PRO A 72 3.87 -15.92 -5.58
N SER A 73 3.81 -16.15 -4.26
CA SER A 73 4.79 -15.62 -3.30
C SER A 73 6.21 -16.13 -3.56
N GLY A 74 6.40 -17.39 -3.97
CA GLY A 74 7.67 -17.89 -4.51
C GLY A 74 8.93 -17.70 -3.65
N GLY A 75 8.81 -17.45 -2.35
CA GLY A 75 9.92 -17.06 -1.47
C GLY A 75 10.27 -15.57 -1.45
N ASP A 76 9.51 -14.73 -2.16
CA ASP A 76 9.62 -13.27 -2.12
C ASP A 76 9.13 -12.72 -0.78
N SER A 77 9.61 -11.52 -0.44
CA SER A 77 9.09 -10.75 0.68
C SER A 77 8.14 -9.65 0.25
N ALA A 78 7.10 -9.42 1.04
CA ALA A 78 6.30 -8.23 1.01
C ALA A 78 7.03 -7.05 1.65
N ILE A 79 6.82 -5.85 1.11
CA ILE A 79 7.22 -4.59 1.73
C ILE A 79 6.02 -4.01 2.44
N VAL A 80 6.17 -3.80 3.74
CA VAL A 80 5.19 -3.11 4.57
C VAL A 80 5.74 -1.75 4.94
N ASN A 81 5.02 -0.71 4.53
CA ASN A 81 5.29 0.64 5.00
C ASN A 81 4.21 1.06 5.97
N PHE A 82 4.62 1.80 7.00
CA PHE A 82 3.66 2.42 7.88
C PHE A 82 4.08 3.82 8.28
N THR A 83 3.10 4.70 8.40
CA THR A 83 3.27 6.07 8.87
C THR A 83 2.63 6.20 10.23
N LEU A 84 3.41 6.56 11.24
CA LEU A 84 2.93 6.91 12.57
C LEU A 84 2.71 8.41 12.65
N ASN A 85 1.52 8.81 13.08
CA ASN A 85 1.20 10.18 13.45
C ASN A 85 0.93 10.25 14.95
N THR A 86 1.60 11.16 15.65
CA THR A 86 1.55 11.27 17.10
C THR A 86 1.66 12.71 17.57
N GLU A 87 1.01 13.03 18.67
CA GLU A 87 1.06 14.38 19.27
C GLU A 87 2.44 14.72 19.87
N VAL A 88 3.17 13.71 20.35
CA VAL A 88 4.50 13.86 20.94
C VAL A 88 5.51 13.14 20.07
N GLN A 89 6.68 13.76 19.86
CA GLN A 89 7.81 13.13 19.19
C GLN A 89 8.09 11.76 19.81
N GLN A 90 7.81 10.69 19.06
CA GLN A 90 8.02 9.34 19.57
C GLN A 90 9.50 8.97 19.50
N ALA A 91 9.92 8.15 20.46
CA ALA A 91 11.16 7.41 20.36
C ALA A 91 11.13 6.48 19.14
N ARG A 92 12.30 6.13 18.61
CA ARG A 92 12.48 5.19 17.51
C ARG A 92 11.69 3.89 17.75
N VAL A 93 11.00 3.41 16.71
CA VAL A 93 10.30 2.12 16.73
C VAL A 93 11.33 0.99 16.84
N ARG A 94 11.15 0.12 17.83
CA ARG A 94 12.01 -1.05 18.08
C ARG A 94 11.48 -2.32 17.45
N SER A 95 10.17 -2.47 17.33
CA SER A 95 9.55 -3.64 16.71
C SER A 95 8.17 -3.30 16.19
N PHE A 96 7.79 -3.99 15.12
CA PHE A 96 6.49 -3.95 14.49
C PHE A 96 5.89 -5.36 14.49
N GLU A 97 4.61 -5.48 14.82
CA GLU A 97 3.86 -6.73 14.77
C GLU A 97 2.55 -6.49 14.01
N LEU A 98 2.26 -7.35 13.03
CA LEU A 98 1.00 -7.39 12.30
C LEU A 98 0.35 -8.74 12.60
N LYS A 99 -0.86 -8.71 13.14
CA LYS A 99 -1.54 -9.92 13.61
C LYS A 99 -3.02 -9.91 13.33
N ASN A 100 -3.58 -11.09 13.18
CA ASN A 100 -4.99 -11.40 13.30
C ASN A 100 -5.14 -12.72 14.09
N GLU A 101 -6.22 -13.48 13.91
CA GLU A 101 -6.41 -14.75 14.62
C GLU A 101 -5.61 -15.92 14.03
N LEU A 102 -5.22 -15.83 12.75
CA LEU A 102 -4.52 -16.89 12.01
C LEU A 102 -3.02 -16.61 11.82
N ALA A 103 -2.64 -15.34 11.73
CA ALA A 103 -1.29 -14.88 11.49
C ALA A 103 -0.82 -13.96 12.62
N ASN A 104 0.44 -14.11 13.01
CA ASN A 104 1.11 -13.20 13.93
C ASN A 104 2.55 -13.02 13.48
N TYR A 105 2.77 -12.03 12.63
CA TYR A 105 4.11 -11.64 12.24
C TYR A 105 4.65 -10.62 13.23
N LYS A 106 5.85 -10.89 13.76
CA LYS A 106 6.64 -9.94 14.54
C LYS A 106 7.98 -9.71 13.84
N SER A 107 8.34 -8.44 13.64
CA SER A 107 9.60 -8.07 13.00
C SER A 107 10.79 -8.57 13.81
N SER A 108 11.73 -9.22 13.13
CA SER A 108 13.00 -9.68 13.71
C SER A 108 14.02 -8.54 13.86
N THR A 109 13.88 -7.50 13.05
CA THR A 109 14.70 -6.28 13.06
C THR A 109 13.86 -5.04 13.34
N GLU A 110 14.53 -3.95 13.70
CA GLU A 110 13.89 -2.64 13.78
C GLU A 110 13.44 -2.20 12.37
N PRO A 111 12.25 -1.60 12.24
CA PRO A 111 11.84 -0.98 10.98
C PRO A 111 12.78 0.15 10.56
N GLU A 112 13.07 0.24 9.26
CA GLU A 112 13.86 1.31 8.69
C GLU A 112 13.06 2.62 8.70
N VAL A 113 13.67 3.72 9.12
CA VAL A 113 13.06 5.05 9.06
C VAL A 113 13.25 5.62 7.66
N LEU A 114 12.16 5.89 6.95
CA LEU A 114 12.20 6.53 5.63
C LEU A 114 12.25 8.06 5.75
N PHE A 115 11.40 8.64 6.60
CA PHE A 115 11.43 10.07 6.91
C PHE A 115 10.77 10.38 8.25
N THR A 116 11.06 11.56 8.76
CA THR A 116 10.34 12.16 9.88
C THR A 116 10.08 13.63 9.56
N THR A 117 8.87 14.09 9.84
CA THR A 117 8.43 15.47 9.65
C THR A 117 7.53 15.89 10.80
N GLN A 118 7.33 17.19 10.93
CA GLN A 118 6.33 17.78 11.82
C GLN A 118 5.44 18.66 10.95
N SER A 119 4.13 18.47 11.02
CA SER A 119 3.18 19.33 10.31
C SER A 119 3.01 20.66 11.02
N ASP A 120 2.45 21.64 10.31
CA ASP A 120 2.25 23.01 10.80
C ASP A 120 1.37 23.08 12.06
N ASN A 121 0.51 22.08 12.29
CA ASN A 121 -0.32 21.94 13.49
C ASN A 121 0.43 21.28 14.68
N GLY A 122 1.72 21.00 14.54
CA GLY A 122 2.58 20.41 15.56
C GLY A 122 2.55 18.88 15.64
N GLU A 123 1.75 18.18 14.83
CA GLU A 123 1.71 16.71 14.80
C GLU A 123 3.00 16.14 14.21
N PHE A 124 3.57 15.14 14.90
CA PHE A 124 4.77 14.45 14.44
C PHE A 124 4.40 13.27 13.57
N GLN A 125 5.04 13.19 12.41
CA GLN A 125 4.86 12.10 11.46
C GLN A 125 6.20 11.41 11.20
N ALA A 126 6.23 10.08 11.33
CA ALA A 126 7.38 9.28 10.96
C ALA A 126 6.94 8.10 10.10
N ARG A 127 7.59 7.91 8.95
CA ARG A 127 7.33 6.79 8.05
C ARG A 127 8.44 5.76 8.13
N TYR A 128 8.03 4.51 8.15
CA TYR A 128 8.88 3.36 8.31
C TYR A 128 8.65 2.35 7.19
N SER A 129 9.64 1.51 6.94
CA SER A 129 9.56 0.36 6.05
C SER A 129 10.12 -0.88 6.71
N LEU A 130 9.54 -2.04 6.40
CA LEU A 130 10.12 -3.33 6.71
C LEU A 130 9.72 -4.38 5.65
N SER A 131 10.53 -5.43 5.59
CA SER A 131 10.24 -6.63 4.82
C SER A 131 9.53 -7.66 5.70
N ILE A 132 8.50 -8.32 5.15
CA ILE A 132 7.74 -9.41 5.77
C ILE A 132 7.69 -10.56 4.75
N PRO A 133 7.82 -11.83 5.16
CA PRO A 133 7.59 -12.95 4.25
C PRO A 133 6.20 -12.88 3.58
N SER A 134 6.12 -13.08 2.25
CA SER A 134 4.85 -12.85 1.53
C SER A 134 3.74 -13.82 1.92
N ASP A 135 4.09 -15.05 2.32
CA ASP A 135 3.16 -16.04 2.87
C ASP A 135 2.43 -15.52 4.12
N GLN A 136 3.09 -14.71 4.96
CA GLN A 136 2.44 -14.06 6.10
C GLN A 136 1.37 -13.06 5.65
N ILE A 137 1.58 -12.37 4.53
CA ILE A 137 0.56 -11.46 3.97
C ILE A 137 -0.60 -12.27 3.39
N GLU A 138 -0.33 -13.39 2.72
CA GLU A 138 -1.36 -14.30 2.21
C GLU A 138 -2.23 -14.82 3.37
N THR A 139 -1.64 -15.32 4.46
CA THR A 139 -2.39 -15.74 5.66
C THR A 139 -3.11 -14.57 6.34
N MET A 140 -2.53 -13.36 6.34
CA MET A 140 -3.21 -12.17 6.86
C MET A 140 -4.50 -11.86 6.07
N LEU A 141 -4.53 -12.15 4.77
CA LEU A 141 -5.69 -11.94 3.88
C LEU A 141 -6.79 -13.01 4.03
N GLU A 142 -6.64 -13.98 4.94
CA GLU A 142 -7.68 -14.98 5.23
C GLU A 142 -8.61 -14.58 6.38
N GLU A 143 -8.22 -13.61 7.22
CA GLU A 143 -8.96 -13.22 8.42
C GLU A 143 -9.09 -11.69 8.54
N LYS A 144 -10.24 -11.21 9.01
CA LYS A 144 -10.66 -9.80 8.99
C LYS A 144 -10.22 -9.01 10.22
N ASN A 145 -9.87 -9.67 11.32
CA ASN A 145 -9.56 -9.04 12.61
C ASN A 145 -8.10 -8.57 12.71
N TRP A 146 -7.67 -7.65 11.84
CA TRP A 146 -6.29 -7.17 11.82
C TRP A 146 -6.00 -6.22 12.98
N LYS A 147 -4.79 -6.32 13.53
CA LYS A 147 -4.23 -5.43 14.53
C LYS A 147 -2.76 -5.17 14.23
N VAL A 148 -2.31 -3.97 14.56
CA VAL A 148 -0.89 -3.61 14.49
C VAL A 148 -0.40 -3.33 15.90
N VAL A 149 0.75 -3.86 16.28
CA VAL A 149 1.39 -3.50 17.53
C VAL A 149 2.75 -2.89 17.22
N VAL A 150 3.00 -1.71 17.79
CA VAL A 150 4.28 -1.03 17.70
C VAL A 150 4.92 -0.97 19.07
N LEU A 151 6.17 -1.43 19.15
CA LEU A 151 7.00 -1.29 20.34
C LEU A 151 7.94 -0.10 20.16
N PHE A 152 7.79 0.89 21.02
CA PHE A 152 8.72 2.01 21.19
C PHE A 152 9.70 1.67 22.32
N HIS A 153 10.72 2.51 22.51
CA HIS A 153 11.66 2.33 23.61
C HIS A 153 10.99 2.38 25.00
N SER A 154 9.94 3.19 25.15
CA SER A 154 9.27 3.47 26.42
C SER A 154 7.89 2.83 26.56
N ALA A 155 7.28 2.35 25.48
CA ALA A 155 5.89 1.91 25.49
C ALA A 155 5.58 0.90 24.36
N LYS A 156 4.56 0.07 24.59
CA LYS A 156 3.92 -0.76 23.57
C LYS A 156 2.54 -0.16 23.26
N LYS A 157 2.25 0.11 21.99
CA LYS A 157 0.91 0.56 21.55
C LYS A 157 0.28 -0.45 20.61
N GLU A 158 -0.95 -0.84 20.90
CA GLU A 158 -1.78 -1.64 20.00
C GLU A 158 -2.72 -0.70 19.23
N PHE A 159 -2.68 -0.78 17.91
CA PHE A 159 -3.48 -0.02 16.98
C PHE A 159 -4.56 -0.93 16.38
N VAL A 160 -5.80 -0.46 16.44
CA VAL A 160 -6.96 -1.16 15.88
C VAL A 160 -7.46 -0.44 14.63
N PRO A 161 -8.04 -1.15 13.64
CA PRO A 161 -8.59 -0.51 12.46
C PRO A 161 -9.65 0.52 12.83
N THR A 162 -9.61 1.68 12.18
CA THR A 162 -10.77 2.59 12.19
C THR A 162 -11.99 1.88 11.59
N ARG A 163 -13.21 2.36 11.84
CA ARG A 163 -14.43 1.77 11.25
C ARG A 163 -14.39 1.71 9.71
N LYS A 164 -13.77 2.70 9.06
CA LYS A 164 -13.57 2.75 7.60
C LYS A 164 -12.52 1.72 7.16
N ALA A 165 -11.43 1.60 7.92
CA ALA A 165 -10.41 0.59 7.66
C ALA A 165 -10.93 -0.82 7.85
N GLN A 166 -11.75 -1.09 8.87
CA GLN A 166 -12.36 -2.41 9.05
C GLN A 166 -13.18 -2.84 7.84
N ARG A 167 -13.99 -1.93 7.28
CA ARG A 167 -14.72 -2.21 6.03
C ARG A 167 -13.79 -2.47 4.85
N THR A 168 -12.61 -1.86 4.85
CA THR A 168 -11.60 -2.01 3.80
C THR A 168 -10.91 -3.37 3.92
N ILE A 169 -10.51 -3.76 5.13
CA ILE A 169 -9.98 -5.08 5.44
C ILE A 169 -10.98 -6.17 5.05
N ASN A 170 -12.26 -6.01 5.41
CA ASN A 170 -13.29 -6.98 5.02
C ASN A 170 -13.35 -7.17 3.50
N ARG A 171 -13.32 -6.09 2.71
CA ARG A 171 -13.32 -6.18 1.24
C ARG A 171 -12.04 -6.78 0.69
N LEU A 172 -10.88 -6.45 1.27
CA LEU A 172 -9.60 -7.05 0.88
C LEU A 172 -9.62 -8.56 1.09
N VAL A 173 -10.04 -9.02 2.27
CA VAL A 173 -10.16 -10.47 2.56
C VAL A 173 -11.16 -11.14 1.60
N ASP A 174 -12.34 -10.55 1.40
CA ASP A 174 -13.39 -11.14 0.56
C ASP A 174 -13.00 -11.19 -0.93
N GLN A 175 -12.30 -10.18 -1.44
CA GLN A 175 -11.98 -10.04 -2.87
C GLN A 175 -10.57 -10.52 -3.22
N LEU A 176 -9.56 -9.96 -2.56
CA LEU A 176 -8.16 -10.27 -2.86
C LEU A 176 -7.73 -11.59 -2.23
N GLY A 177 -8.16 -11.88 -1.00
CA GLY A 177 -7.90 -13.17 -0.36
C GLY A 177 -8.45 -14.34 -1.17
N SER A 178 -9.66 -14.20 -1.73
CA SER A 178 -10.24 -15.21 -2.61
C SER A 178 -9.55 -15.32 -3.98
N GLU A 179 -9.13 -14.20 -4.58
CA GLU A 179 -8.36 -14.16 -5.84
C GLU A 179 -7.02 -14.91 -5.72
N ILE A 180 -6.28 -14.65 -4.64
CA ILE A 180 -5.00 -15.30 -4.34
C ILE A 180 -5.19 -16.80 -4.09
N ASN A 181 -6.21 -17.18 -3.33
CA ASN A 181 -6.44 -18.59 -2.97
C ASN A 181 -7.06 -19.42 -4.11
N SER A 182 -7.65 -18.78 -5.13
CA SER A 182 -8.29 -19.47 -6.26
C SER A 182 -7.37 -19.67 -7.47
N THR A 183 -6.17 -19.08 -7.47
CA THR A 183 -5.20 -19.28 -8.54
C THR A 183 -4.42 -20.57 -8.29
N PRO A 184 -4.66 -21.67 -9.04
CA PRO A 184 -3.91 -22.89 -8.84
C PRO A 184 -2.44 -22.63 -9.16
N VAL A 185 -1.56 -22.94 -8.20
CA VAL A 185 -0.12 -23.01 -8.43
C VAL A 185 0.13 -24.20 -9.35
N HIS A 186 0.03 -23.98 -10.67
CA HIS A 186 0.47 -24.96 -11.64
C HIS A 186 1.99 -25.03 -11.60
N PHE A 187 2.52 -25.90 -10.73
CA PHE A 187 3.86 -26.43 -10.89
C PHE A 187 3.86 -27.27 -12.17
N PHE A 188 4.22 -26.67 -13.29
CA PHE A 188 4.78 -27.45 -14.39
C PHE A 188 6.12 -27.98 -13.89
N THR A 189 6.11 -29.25 -13.50
CA THR A 189 7.34 -30.03 -13.34
C THR A 189 7.73 -30.45 -14.75
N ASP A 190 8.80 -29.87 -15.27
CA ASP A 190 9.51 -30.38 -16.44
C ASP A 190 10.42 -31.55 -16.02
#